data_AF-A0AAD8GR99-F1
#
_entry.id   AF-A0AAD8GR99-F1
#
_cell.length_a   1.000
_cell.length_b   1.000
_cell.length_c   1.000
_cell.angle_alpha   90.00
_cell.angle_beta   90.00
_cell.angle_gamma   90.00
#
_symmetry.space_group_name_H-M   'P 1'
#
loop_
_entity.id
_entity.type
_entity.pdbx_description
1 polymer ?
#
loop_
_entity_poly.entity_id
_entity_poly.type
_entity_poly.pdbx_seq_one_letter_code
_entity_poly.pdbx_strand_id
1 'polypeptide(L)'
;MVQYPLFSKSRYLNRKLRDSNEVELPKDFPGGPKTFEMIALFIYGASTLVNPFNVAALRCAAEFLELREEHNSRNLCERFDIYLNQVALQNWNDTLIVLRKCETLLPWAEELRIVSRCIESLAFMACMEILDPERRRDQPVVTLEALASQAWSLQIVEEIVDVWIKDLIALPFRFFERIIKSLRRQAFVEDFLLPTIEKGSFSSSFELATMESIISSYVSGTEYLPSGAP
;
A
#
# COMPACT_ATOMS: atom_id res chain seq x y z
N MET A 1 13.96 -32.71 18.37
CA MET A 1 13.12 -31.52 18.62
C MET A 1 14.05 -30.43 19.15
N VAL A 2 14.19 -29.29 18.48
CA VAL A 2 15.11 -28.22 18.92
C VAL A 2 14.59 -27.68 20.25
N GLN A 3 15.41 -27.72 21.31
CA GLN A 3 14.94 -27.52 22.68
C GLN A 3 14.43 -26.09 22.95
N TYR A 4 14.75 -25.09 22.11
CA TYR A 4 14.20 -23.72 22.20
C TYR A 4 14.21 -23.02 20.82
N PRO A 5 13.23 -23.28 19.93
CA PRO A 5 13.24 -22.80 18.54
C PRO A 5 13.28 -21.27 18.40
N LEU A 6 12.64 -20.56 19.33
CA LEU A 6 12.62 -19.09 19.34
C LEU A 6 14.02 -18.50 19.53
N PHE A 7 14.81 -19.10 20.43
CA PHE A 7 16.18 -18.67 20.74
C PHE A 7 17.17 -19.02 19.64
N SER A 8 17.02 -20.20 19.02
CA SER A 8 17.89 -20.60 17.91
C SER A 8 17.64 -19.76 16.67
N LYS A 9 16.38 -19.36 16.42
CA LYS A 9 16.01 -18.63 15.19
C LYS A 9 16.10 -17.11 15.31
N SER A 10 16.00 -16.52 16.50
CA SER A 10 16.10 -15.06 16.67
C SER A 10 17.49 -14.64 17.18
N ARG A 11 18.26 -13.94 16.34
CA ARG A 11 19.55 -13.38 16.80
C ARG A 11 19.39 -12.29 17.85
N TYR A 12 18.33 -11.48 17.74
CA TYR A 12 18.03 -10.45 18.74
C TYR A 12 17.86 -11.08 20.13
N LEU A 13 16.98 -12.07 20.25
CA LEU A 13 16.72 -12.75 21.52
C LEU A 13 17.94 -13.54 21.98
N ASN A 14 18.68 -14.17 21.05
CA ASN A 14 19.91 -14.88 21.38
C ASN A 14 20.94 -13.97 22.06
N ARG A 15 21.13 -12.75 21.55
CA ARG A 15 22.03 -11.78 22.18
C ARG A 15 21.51 -11.31 23.53
N LYS A 16 20.24 -10.93 23.62
CA LYS A 16 19.64 -10.44 24.87
C LYS A 16 19.66 -11.48 26.00
N LEU A 17 19.44 -12.75 25.68
CA LEU A 17 19.46 -13.84 26.66
C LEU A 17 20.86 -14.26 27.11
N ARG A 18 21.93 -13.80 26.44
CA ARG A 18 23.30 -13.98 26.94
C ARG A 18 23.60 -13.03 28.10
N ASP A 19 22.96 -11.87 28.10
CA ASP A 19 23.18 -10.81 29.09
C ASP A 19 22.23 -10.94 30.30
N SER A 20 21.06 -11.54 30.12
CA SER A 20 20.01 -11.67 31.15
C SER A 20 19.16 -12.93 30.93
N ASN A 21 18.68 -13.57 32.00
CA ASN A 21 17.74 -14.70 31.91
C ASN A 21 16.29 -14.27 31.57
N GLU A 22 16.00 -12.98 31.63
CA GLU A 22 14.70 -12.39 31.28
C GLU A 22 14.90 -11.30 30.21
N VAL A 23 14.04 -11.30 29.20
CA VAL A 23 14.06 -10.32 28.11
C VAL A 23 12.70 -9.66 28.00
N GLU A 24 12.68 -8.36 28.23
CA GLU A 24 11.53 -7.51 27.91
C GLU A 24 11.63 -7.04 26.47
N LEU A 25 10.53 -7.19 25.72
CA LEU A 25 10.42 -6.60 24.39
C LEU A 25 10.26 -5.08 24.51
N PRO A 26 10.93 -4.30 23.65
CA PRO A 26 10.76 -2.86 23.63
C PRO A 26 9.30 -2.45 23.39
N LYS A 27 8.89 -1.32 23.99
CA LYS A 27 7.52 -0.80 23.86
C LYS A 27 7.15 -0.45 22.42
N ASP A 28 8.15 -0.14 21.61
CA ASP A 28 8.09 0.19 20.19
C ASP A 28 8.29 -1.04 19.27
N PHE A 29 8.17 -2.27 19.80
CA PHE A 29 8.22 -3.47 18.98
C PHE A 29 7.17 -3.39 17.84
N PRO A 30 7.58 -3.59 16.57
CA PRO A 30 6.70 -3.38 15.43
C PRO A 30 5.49 -4.33 15.48
N GLY A 31 4.29 -3.73 15.46
CA GLY A 31 3.02 -4.46 15.55
C GLY A 31 2.66 -4.95 16.97
N GLY A 32 3.47 -4.61 17.97
CA GLY A 32 3.17 -4.86 19.39
C GLY A 32 3.16 -6.33 19.81
N PRO A 33 2.72 -6.61 21.06
CA PRO A 33 2.80 -7.93 21.67
C PRO A 33 2.06 -9.02 20.89
N LYS A 34 0.92 -8.68 20.27
CA LYS A 34 0.14 -9.64 19.49
C LYS A 34 0.88 -10.13 18.24
N THR A 35 1.67 -9.27 17.62
CA THR A 35 2.51 -9.64 16.47
C THR A 35 3.65 -10.55 16.91
N PHE A 36 4.26 -10.28 18.07
CA PHE A 36 5.27 -11.16 18.65
C PHE A 36 4.71 -12.56 18.93
N GLU A 37 3.53 -12.66 19.52
CA GLU A 37 2.83 -13.93 19.77
C GLU A 37 2.66 -14.73 18.46
N MET A 38 2.22 -14.08 17.38
CA MET A 38 2.08 -14.74 16.07
C MET A 38 3.42 -15.22 15.52
N ILE A 39 4.48 -14.42 15.63
CA ILE A 39 5.83 -14.82 15.21
C ILE A 39 6.33 -16.04 16.00
N ALA A 40 6.12 -16.04 17.32
CA ALA A 40 6.46 -17.17 18.16
C ALA A 40 5.70 -18.43 17.70
N LEU A 41 4.39 -18.33 17.50
CA LEU A 41 3.56 -19.42 16.98
C LEU A 41 4.08 -19.97 15.65
N PHE A 42 4.45 -19.10 14.69
CA PHE A 42 5.08 -19.52 13.43
C PHE A 42 6.38 -20.31 13.66
N ILE A 43 7.23 -19.84 14.56
CA ILE A 43 8.52 -20.49 14.88
C ILE A 43 8.32 -21.86 15.52
N TYR A 44 7.28 -22.03 16.32
CA TYR A 44 6.88 -23.31 16.92
C TYR A 44 6.08 -24.22 15.96
N GLY A 45 5.88 -23.81 14.70
CA GLY A 45 5.25 -24.63 13.66
C GLY A 45 3.72 -24.57 13.65
N ALA A 46 3.09 -23.62 14.35
CA ALA A 46 1.66 -23.39 14.24
C ALA A 46 1.28 -22.81 12.87
N SER A 47 0.12 -23.22 12.35
CA SER A 47 -0.45 -22.69 11.12
C SER A 47 -1.20 -21.39 11.37
N THR A 48 -0.49 -20.32 11.69
CA THR A 48 -1.07 -18.98 11.77
C THR A 48 -1.33 -18.42 10.36
N LEU A 49 -2.51 -17.82 10.16
CA LEU A 49 -2.91 -17.27 8.87
C LEU A 49 -2.19 -15.94 8.60
N VAL A 50 -1.49 -15.85 7.47
CA VAL A 50 -0.98 -14.57 6.94
C VAL A 50 -2.10 -13.91 6.12
N ASN A 51 -2.35 -12.62 6.35
CA ASN A 51 -3.37 -11.85 5.67
C ASN A 51 -2.95 -10.38 5.51
N PRO A 52 -3.70 -9.55 4.75
CA PRO A 52 -3.33 -8.15 4.51
C PRO A 52 -3.28 -7.30 5.79
N PHE A 53 -4.05 -7.68 6.82
CA PHE A 53 -4.11 -6.95 8.10
C PHE A 53 -2.89 -7.17 8.98
N ASN A 54 -2.16 -8.27 8.81
CA ASN A 54 -1.04 -8.65 9.68
C ASN A 54 0.32 -8.76 8.98
N VAL A 55 0.36 -8.93 7.65
CA VAL A 55 1.60 -9.27 6.96
C VAL A 55 2.69 -8.20 7.09
N ALA A 56 2.34 -6.91 7.06
CA ALA A 56 3.31 -5.83 7.25
C ALA A 56 3.92 -5.87 8.67
N ALA A 57 3.09 -6.07 9.69
CA ALA A 57 3.53 -6.17 11.08
C ALA A 57 4.44 -7.40 11.28
N LEU A 58 4.04 -8.55 10.74
CA LEU A 58 4.81 -9.79 10.78
C LEU A 58 6.17 -9.61 10.09
N ARG A 59 6.22 -8.96 8.92
CA ARG A 59 7.47 -8.71 8.19
C ARG A 59 8.40 -7.76 8.94
N CYS A 60 7.87 -6.69 9.55
CA CYS A 60 8.65 -5.77 10.39
C CYS A 60 9.16 -6.46 11.66
N ALA A 61 8.32 -7.23 12.35
CA ALA A 61 8.69 -7.99 13.55
C ALA A 61 9.74 -9.06 13.26
N ALA A 62 9.64 -9.74 12.13
CA ALA A 62 10.62 -10.73 11.71
C ALA A 62 12.00 -10.10 11.44
N GLU A 63 12.03 -8.89 10.88
CA GLU A 63 13.27 -8.12 10.71
C GLU A 63 13.85 -7.71 12.06
N PHE A 64 13.02 -7.11 12.93
CA PHE A 64 13.42 -6.67 14.26
C PHE A 64 14.06 -7.80 15.07
N LEU A 65 13.45 -8.99 15.03
CA LEU A 65 13.94 -10.16 15.76
C LEU A 65 15.13 -10.83 15.08
N GLU A 66 15.55 -10.34 13.91
CA GLU A 66 16.60 -10.90 13.08
C GLU A 66 16.42 -12.41 12.86
N LEU A 67 15.21 -12.80 12.45
CA LEU A 67 14.87 -14.22 12.29
C LEU A 67 15.68 -14.85 11.17
N ARG A 68 16.33 -15.98 11.47
CA ARG A 68 17.07 -16.82 10.53
C ARG A 68 16.63 -18.27 10.70
N GLU A 69 16.36 -18.95 9.59
CA GLU A 69 16.13 -20.41 9.61
C GLU A 69 17.45 -21.11 9.28
N GLU A 70 17.99 -21.89 10.23
CA GLU A 70 19.23 -22.64 10.03
C GLU A 70 19.06 -23.89 9.16
N HIS A 71 17.81 -24.38 8.97
CA HIS A 71 17.56 -25.72 8.41
C HIS A 71 16.37 -25.81 7.43
N ASN A 72 15.82 -24.68 6.97
CA ASN A 72 14.72 -24.70 6.00
C ASN A 72 14.90 -23.54 5.01
N SER A 73 14.77 -23.84 3.72
CA SER A 73 15.22 -22.99 2.62
C SER A 73 14.35 -21.77 2.34
N ARG A 74 13.50 -21.34 3.28
CA ARG A 74 12.66 -20.16 3.13
C ARG A 74 12.53 -19.41 4.44
N ASN A 75 13.33 -18.36 4.59
CA ASN A 75 13.29 -17.46 5.74
C ASN A 75 11.84 -16.98 5.99
N LEU A 76 11.37 -16.90 7.25
CA LEU A 76 10.05 -16.35 7.57
C LEU A 76 9.85 -14.95 6.96
N CYS A 77 10.90 -14.13 6.91
CA CYS A 77 10.88 -12.86 6.19
C CYS A 77 10.52 -13.04 4.71
N GLU A 78 11.13 -14.02 4.04
CA GLU A 78 10.86 -14.34 2.64
C GLU A 78 9.41 -14.79 2.44
N ARG A 79 8.89 -15.63 3.35
CA ARG A 79 7.48 -16.05 3.32
C ARG A 79 6.52 -14.86 3.36
N PHE A 80 6.79 -13.87 4.21
CA PHE A 80 5.98 -12.65 4.27
C PHE A 80 6.18 -11.76 3.04
N ASP A 81 7.41 -11.66 2.52
CA ASP A 81 7.71 -10.92 1.30
C ASP A 81 7.01 -11.51 0.07
N ILE A 82 6.93 -12.83 -0.02
CA ILE A 82 6.20 -13.55 -1.06
C ILE A 82 4.70 -13.25 -0.96
N TYR A 83 4.11 -13.34 0.23
CA TYR A 83 2.70 -13.00 0.42
C TYR A 83 2.42 -11.55 0.02
N LEU A 84 3.27 -10.61 0.45
CA LEU A 84 3.18 -9.21 0.03
C LEU A 84 3.20 -9.10 -1.50
N ASN A 85 4.21 -9.66 -2.17
CA ASN A 85 4.38 -9.51 -3.62
C ASN A 85 3.31 -10.22 -4.46
N GLN A 86 2.98 -11.46 -4.11
CA GLN A 86 2.19 -12.35 -4.96
C GLN A 86 0.71 -12.36 -4.62
N VAL A 87 0.33 -11.84 -3.45
CA VAL A 87 -1.08 -11.82 -3.00
C VAL A 87 -1.51 -10.39 -2.72
N ALA A 88 -0.95 -9.75 -1.68
CA ALA A 88 -1.47 -8.46 -1.23
C ALA A 88 -1.32 -7.35 -2.28
N LEU A 89 -0.13 -7.24 -2.88
CA LEU A 89 0.20 -6.22 -3.88
C LEU A 89 -0.37 -6.49 -5.28
N GLN A 90 -1.11 -7.60 -5.44
CA GLN A 90 -1.83 -7.93 -6.68
C GLN A 90 -3.33 -7.61 -6.57
N ASN A 91 -3.77 -7.06 -5.44
CA ASN A 91 -5.16 -6.72 -5.19
C ASN A 91 -5.28 -5.31 -4.59
N TRP A 92 -6.16 -4.50 -5.17
CA TRP A 92 -6.38 -3.11 -4.76
C TRP A 92 -6.71 -2.98 -3.27
N ASN A 93 -7.72 -3.71 -2.81
CA ASN A 93 -8.22 -3.63 -1.43
C ASN A 93 -7.17 -4.12 -0.43
N ASP A 94 -6.51 -5.24 -0.72
CA ASP A 94 -5.47 -5.77 0.14
C ASP A 94 -4.28 -4.82 0.24
N THR A 95 -3.89 -4.19 -0.88
CA THR A 95 -2.81 -3.20 -0.90
C THR A 95 -3.16 -1.97 -0.05
N LEU A 96 -4.39 -1.46 -0.14
CA LEU A 96 -4.87 -0.36 0.70
C LEU A 96 -4.84 -0.72 2.19
N ILE A 97 -5.29 -1.93 2.54
CA ILE A 97 -5.25 -2.43 3.93
C ILE A 97 -3.81 -2.43 4.44
N VAL A 98 -2.87 -3.01 3.66
CA VAL A 98 -1.45 -3.06 4.03
C VAL A 98 -0.88 -1.66 4.21
N LEU A 99 -1.12 -0.75 3.24
CA LEU A 99 -0.61 0.62 3.28
C LEU A 99 -1.11 1.38 4.52
N ARG A 100 -2.41 1.26 4.85
CA ARG A 100 -2.98 1.86 6.07
C ARG A 100 -2.34 1.28 7.32
N LYS A 101 -2.10 -0.03 7.39
CA LYS A 101 -1.43 -0.66 8.54
C LYS A 101 0.02 -0.20 8.70
N CYS A 102 0.72 0.11 7.61
CA CYS A 102 2.09 0.62 7.65
C CYS A 102 2.25 1.94 8.43
N GLU A 103 1.19 2.73 8.61
CA GLU A 103 1.25 3.98 9.39
C GLU A 103 1.69 3.73 10.84
N THR A 104 1.16 2.67 11.46
CA THR A 104 1.50 2.26 12.83
C THR A 104 2.81 1.48 12.93
N LEU A 105 3.49 1.25 11.81
CA LEU A 105 4.69 0.40 11.70
C LEU A 105 5.93 1.19 11.26
N LEU A 106 5.86 2.52 11.23
CA LEU A 106 7.02 3.35 10.96
C LEU A 106 8.00 3.33 12.14
N PRO A 107 9.33 3.42 11.87
CA PRO A 107 9.96 3.58 10.56
C PRO A 107 10.15 2.26 9.78
N TRP A 108 9.98 1.11 10.43
CA TRP A 108 10.26 -0.22 9.88
C TRP A 108 9.62 -0.48 8.51
N ALA A 109 8.35 -0.13 8.34
CA ALA A 109 7.64 -0.35 7.08
C ALA A 109 8.22 0.46 5.90
N GLU A 110 8.83 1.61 6.18
CA GLU A 110 9.50 2.45 5.17
C GLU A 110 10.88 1.90 4.83
N GLU A 111 11.67 1.53 5.85
CA GLU A 111 13.01 0.95 5.70
C GLU A 111 12.98 -0.38 4.93
N LEU A 112 11.96 -1.19 5.17
CA LEU A 112 11.69 -2.45 4.46
C LEU A 112 11.00 -2.23 3.10
N ARG A 113 10.77 -0.98 2.70
CA ARG A 113 10.13 -0.57 1.44
C ARG A 113 8.72 -1.13 1.23
N ILE A 114 8.03 -1.54 2.29
CA ILE A 114 6.64 -2.04 2.19
C ILE A 114 5.73 -0.90 1.72
N VAL A 115 5.91 0.30 2.29
CA VAL A 115 5.15 1.50 1.91
C VAL A 115 5.36 1.83 0.43
N SER A 116 6.61 1.92 -0.03
CA SER A 116 6.92 2.25 -1.43
C SER A 116 6.34 1.22 -2.41
N ARG A 117 6.44 -0.08 -2.10
CA ARG A 117 5.85 -1.15 -2.90
C ARG A 117 4.33 -1.04 -3.00
N CYS A 118 3.64 -0.72 -1.90
CA CYS A 118 2.19 -0.48 -1.91
C CYS A 118 1.82 0.72 -2.79
N ILE A 119 2.57 1.82 -2.68
CA ILE A 119 2.35 3.04 -3.47
C ILE A 119 2.54 2.77 -4.97
N GLU A 120 3.59 2.04 -5.33
CA GLU A 120 3.88 1.68 -6.72
C GLU A 120 2.81 0.76 -7.29
N SER A 121 2.37 -0.24 -6.52
CA SER A 121 1.29 -1.16 -6.91
C SER A 121 -0.06 -0.45 -7.08
N LEU A 122 -0.46 0.42 -6.14
CA LEU A 122 -1.70 1.21 -6.27
C LEU A 122 -1.65 2.15 -7.47
N ALA A 123 -0.53 2.84 -7.69
CA ALA A 123 -0.37 3.70 -8.85
C ALA A 123 -0.47 2.90 -10.16
N PHE A 124 0.09 1.70 -10.20
CA PHE A 124 0.02 0.82 -11.37
C PHE A 124 -1.41 0.34 -11.63
N MET A 125 -2.09 -0.17 -10.61
CA MET A 125 -3.49 -0.60 -10.74
C MET A 125 -4.40 0.58 -11.16
N ALA A 126 -4.22 1.76 -10.58
CA ALA A 126 -4.95 2.96 -10.99
C ALA A 126 -4.66 3.36 -12.44
N CYS A 127 -3.40 3.27 -12.89
CA CYS A 127 -3.03 3.50 -14.28
C CYS A 127 -3.76 2.51 -15.20
N MET A 128 -3.79 1.23 -14.85
CA MET A 128 -4.49 0.22 -15.62
C MET A 128 -6.00 0.48 -15.71
N GLU A 129 -6.64 0.90 -14.62
CA GLU A 129 -8.06 1.29 -14.60
C GLU A 129 -8.34 2.51 -15.50
N ILE A 130 -7.45 3.52 -15.51
CA ILE A 130 -7.56 4.71 -16.38
C ILE A 130 -7.40 4.34 -17.85
N LEU A 131 -6.57 3.35 -18.16
CA LEU A 131 -6.23 2.96 -19.53
C LEU A 131 -7.18 1.91 -20.11
N ASP A 132 -8.11 1.34 -19.33
CA ASP A 132 -9.03 0.29 -19.77
C ASP A 132 -9.92 0.76 -20.95
N PRO A 133 -9.77 0.18 -22.16
CA PRO A 133 -10.51 0.58 -23.35
C PRO A 133 -12.02 0.32 -23.28
N GLU A 134 -12.51 -0.58 -22.42
CA GLU A 134 -13.95 -0.81 -22.27
C GLU A 134 -14.64 0.34 -21.53
N ARG A 135 -14.00 0.92 -20.48
CA ARG A 135 -14.50 2.16 -19.85
C ARG A 135 -14.38 3.38 -20.78
N ARG A 136 -13.39 3.40 -21.67
CA ARG A 136 -13.25 4.45 -22.71
C ARG A 136 -14.40 4.47 -23.72
N ARG A 137 -15.13 3.36 -23.90
CA ARG A 137 -16.26 3.27 -24.84
C ARG A 137 -17.59 3.72 -24.24
N ASP A 138 -17.76 3.53 -22.94
CA ASP A 138 -19.00 3.86 -22.23
C ASP A 138 -18.99 5.25 -21.58
N GLN A 139 -17.85 5.92 -21.50
CA GLN A 139 -17.78 7.31 -21.07
C GLN A 139 -18.14 8.24 -22.23
N PRO A 140 -19.20 9.08 -22.10
CA PRO A 140 -19.43 10.13 -23.08
C PRO A 140 -18.16 10.99 -23.10
N VAL A 141 -17.64 11.28 -24.28
CA VAL A 141 -16.48 12.17 -24.46
C VAL A 141 -16.84 13.52 -23.82
N VAL A 142 -16.46 13.71 -22.56
CA VAL A 142 -16.70 14.96 -21.87
C VAL A 142 -15.63 15.92 -22.39
N THR A 143 -16.01 16.75 -23.36
CA THR A 143 -15.13 17.81 -23.86
C THR A 143 -14.86 18.81 -22.73
N LEU A 144 -13.65 19.37 -22.71
CA LEU A 144 -13.22 20.37 -21.72
C LEU A 144 -14.20 21.57 -21.64
N GLU A 145 -14.89 21.85 -22.74
CA GLU A 145 -15.93 22.88 -22.85
C GLU A 145 -17.24 22.51 -22.13
N ALA A 146 -17.60 21.23 -22.06
CA ALA A 146 -18.75 20.75 -21.31
C ALA A 146 -18.53 20.80 -19.78
N LEU A 147 -17.31 20.53 -19.33
CA LEU A 147 -16.90 20.64 -17.92
C LEU A 147 -16.90 22.10 -17.41
N ALA A 148 -16.56 23.05 -18.27
CA ALA A 148 -16.52 24.47 -17.91
C ALA A 148 -17.92 25.12 -17.83
N SER A 149 -18.96 24.47 -18.38
CA SER A 149 -20.27 25.09 -18.63
C SER A 149 -21.36 24.68 -17.64
N GLN A 150 -21.16 23.65 -16.81
CA GLN A 150 -22.17 23.19 -15.86
C GLN A 150 -21.79 23.56 -14.43
N ALA A 151 -22.74 24.14 -13.71
CA ALA A 151 -22.62 24.37 -12.27
C ALA A 151 -22.37 23.02 -11.59
N TRP A 152 -21.22 22.91 -10.92
CA TRP A 152 -20.75 21.71 -10.25
C TRP A 152 -21.75 21.34 -9.15
N SER A 153 -22.69 20.46 -9.47
CA SER A 153 -23.67 19.95 -8.51
C SER A 153 -23.12 18.67 -7.90
N LEU A 154 -23.11 18.60 -6.57
CA LEU A 154 -22.57 17.48 -5.77
C LEU A 154 -23.12 16.10 -6.18
N GLN A 155 -24.28 16.06 -6.84
CA GLN A 155 -24.91 14.83 -7.35
C GLN A 155 -24.19 14.20 -8.56
N ILE A 156 -23.56 14.99 -9.42
CA ILE A 156 -22.87 14.47 -10.63
C ILE A 156 -21.50 13.88 -10.28
N VAL A 157 -20.87 14.42 -9.23
CA VAL A 157 -19.58 13.94 -8.73
C VAL A 157 -19.71 12.55 -8.11
N GLU A 158 -20.83 12.23 -7.47
CA GLU A 158 -21.04 10.89 -6.88
C GLU A 158 -21.19 9.76 -7.92
N GLU A 159 -21.72 10.08 -9.10
CA GLU A 159 -22.02 9.13 -10.19
C GLU A 159 -20.82 8.90 -11.14
N ILE A 160 -19.89 9.86 -11.22
CA ILE A 160 -18.70 9.81 -12.10
C ILE A 160 -17.42 9.43 -11.36
N VAL A 161 -17.33 9.67 -10.04
CA VAL A 161 -16.13 9.34 -9.27
C VAL A 161 -16.09 7.84 -8.98
N ASP A 162 -15.27 7.12 -9.75
CA ASP A 162 -15.01 5.70 -9.58
C ASP A 162 -14.64 5.37 -8.11
N VAL A 163 -15.06 4.18 -7.65
CA VAL A 163 -14.86 3.71 -6.27
C VAL A 163 -13.40 3.78 -5.83
N TRP A 164 -12.46 3.50 -6.73
CA TRP A 164 -11.02 3.54 -6.45
C TRP A 164 -10.51 4.96 -6.16
N ILE A 165 -11.09 6.00 -6.75
CA ILE A 165 -10.74 7.40 -6.47
C ILE A 165 -11.14 7.74 -5.03
N LYS A 166 -12.34 7.30 -4.59
CA LYS A 166 -12.83 7.51 -3.21
C LYS A 166 -11.89 6.87 -2.19
N ASP A 167 -11.33 5.71 -2.51
CA ASP A 167 -10.35 5.05 -1.65
C ASP A 167 -9.04 5.83 -1.54
N LEU A 168 -8.54 6.38 -2.65
CA LEU A 168 -7.31 7.17 -2.67
C LEU A 168 -7.46 8.46 -1.88
N ILE A 169 -8.58 9.17 -2.04
CA ILE A 169 -8.80 10.44 -1.31
C ILE A 169 -9.00 10.24 0.19
N ALA A 170 -9.42 9.05 0.61
CA ALA A 170 -9.53 8.69 2.02
C ALA A 170 -8.18 8.34 2.68
N LEU A 171 -7.07 8.29 1.93
CA LEU A 171 -5.74 8.02 2.48
C LEU A 171 -5.14 9.28 3.14
N PRO A 172 -4.33 9.12 4.20
CA PRO A 172 -3.53 10.21 4.74
C PRO A 172 -2.72 10.92 3.64
N PHE A 173 -2.65 12.26 3.71
CA PHE A 173 -2.03 13.10 2.67
C PHE A 173 -0.64 12.63 2.24
N ARG A 174 0.21 12.22 3.20
CA ARG A 174 1.55 11.68 2.95
C ARG A 174 1.58 10.49 1.98
N PHE A 175 0.56 9.64 2.00
CA PHE A 175 0.47 8.48 1.10
C PHE A 175 -0.18 8.89 -0.21
N PHE A 176 -1.27 9.65 -0.15
CA PHE A 176 -1.94 10.19 -1.33
C PHE A 176 -0.97 10.95 -2.24
N GLU A 177 -0.21 11.90 -1.70
CA GLU A 177 0.76 12.70 -2.45
C GLU A 177 1.79 11.81 -3.17
N ARG A 178 2.29 10.76 -2.49
CA ARG A 178 3.27 9.84 -3.07
C ARG A 178 2.65 8.94 -4.15
N ILE A 179 1.38 8.55 -4.00
CA ILE A 179 0.63 7.80 -5.01
C ILE A 179 0.45 8.66 -6.25
N ILE A 180 -0.01 9.91 -6.13
CA ILE A 180 -0.16 10.82 -7.29
C ILE A 180 1.19 11.04 -7.99
N LYS A 181 2.28 11.25 -7.23
CA LYS A 181 3.63 11.36 -7.80
C LYS A 181 4.07 10.08 -8.52
N SER A 182 3.68 8.90 -8.05
CA SER A 182 4.00 7.63 -8.68
C SER A 182 3.15 7.40 -9.93
N LEU A 183 1.84 7.68 -9.86
CA LEU A 183 0.89 7.60 -10.96
C LEU A 183 1.35 8.45 -12.15
N ARG A 184 1.72 9.72 -11.90
CA ARG A 184 2.25 10.61 -12.95
C ARG A 184 3.48 10.05 -13.67
N ARG A 185 4.35 9.35 -12.93
CA ARG A 185 5.55 8.73 -13.50
C ARG A 185 5.22 7.52 -14.37
N GLN A 186 4.20 6.76 -14.00
CA GLN A 186 3.80 5.54 -14.71
C GLN A 186 2.96 5.83 -15.95
N ALA A 187 2.01 6.78 -15.87
CA ALA A 187 1.23 7.24 -17.03
C ALA A 187 2.14 7.76 -18.15
N PHE A 188 3.17 8.55 -17.81
CA PHE A 188 4.14 9.03 -18.79
C PHE A 188 4.95 7.90 -19.44
N VAL A 189 5.18 6.77 -18.77
CA VAL A 189 5.92 5.64 -19.36
C VAL A 189 5.08 4.90 -20.39
N GLU A 190 3.77 4.77 -20.17
CA GLU A 190 2.87 4.12 -21.14
C GLU A 190 2.75 4.90 -22.45
N ASP A 191 2.73 6.24 -22.40
CA ASP A 191 2.78 7.12 -23.58
C ASP A 191 4.01 6.85 -24.47
N PHE A 192 5.14 6.39 -23.91
CA PHE A 192 6.33 6.00 -24.69
C PHE A 192 6.26 4.57 -25.25
N LEU A 193 5.59 3.66 -24.54
CA LEU A 193 5.55 2.23 -24.91
C LEU A 193 4.43 1.92 -25.91
N LEU A 194 3.38 2.75 -25.96
CA LEU A 194 2.28 2.67 -26.91
C LEU A 194 2.24 3.92 -27.80
N PRO A 195 3.19 4.09 -28.74
CA PRO A 195 3.14 5.19 -29.69
C PRO A 195 1.95 4.93 -30.62
N THR A 196 0.78 5.45 -30.26
CA THR A 196 -0.38 5.37 -31.14
C THR A 196 -0.07 6.27 -32.33
N ILE A 197 -0.06 5.66 -33.51
CA ILE A 197 0.30 6.25 -34.79
C ILE A 197 -0.44 7.59 -34.99
N GLU A 198 0.35 8.66 -35.07
CA GLU A 198 0.05 9.98 -35.63
C GLU A 198 -1.39 10.50 -35.50
N LYS A 199 -1.68 11.14 -34.36
CA LYS A 199 -2.43 12.41 -34.20
C LYS A 199 -2.31 12.82 -32.72
N GLY A 200 -2.03 14.09 -32.44
CA GLY A 200 -1.72 14.60 -31.09
C GLY A 200 -2.57 13.98 -29.96
N SER A 201 -1.89 13.35 -29.01
CA SER A 201 -2.40 12.35 -28.05
C SER A 201 -3.63 12.81 -27.25
N PHE A 202 -4.80 12.33 -27.65
CA PHE A 202 -6.06 12.41 -26.89
C PHE A 202 -5.97 11.67 -25.54
N SER A 203 -5.09 10.66 -25.42
CA SER A 203 -4.86 9.89 -24.17
C SER A 203 -4.24 10.77 -23.09
N SER A 204 -3.21 11.54 -23.45
CA SER A 204 -2.50 12.43 -22.53
C SER A 204 -3.42 13.51 -21.94
N SER A 205 -4.34 14.07 -22.74
CA SER A 205 -5.32 15.05 -22.24
C SER A 205 -6.34 14.47 -21.28
N PHE A 206 -6.76 13.22 -21.47
CA PHE A 206 -7.74 12.57 -20.61
C PHE A 206 -7.12 12.09 -19.28
N GLU A 207 -5.92 11.53 -19.34
CA GLU A 207 -5.14 11.15 -18.15
C GLU A 207 -4.86 12.36 -17.28
N LEU A 208 -4.40 13.47 -17.87
CA LEU A 208 -4.19 14.73 -17.15
C LEU A 208 -5.49 15.28 -16.56
N ALA A 209 -6.59 15.28 -17.31
CA ALA A 209 -7.89 15.73 -16.79
C ALA A 209 -8.40 14.87 -15.63
N THR A 210 -8.20 13.55 -15.69
CA THR A 210 -8.55 12.63 -14.61
C THR A 210 -7.68 12.88 -13.38
N MET A 211 -6.38 13.09 -13.56
CA MET A 211 -5.47 13.44 -12.46
C MET A 211 -5.83 14.78 -11.81
N GLU A 212 -6.15 15.81 -12.60
CA GLU A 212 -6.63 17.11 -12.11
C GLU A 212 -7.93 16.96 -11.33
N SER A 213 -8.85 16.11 -11.79
CA SER A 213 -10.10 15.80 -11.09
C SER A 213 -9.86 15.10 -9.74
N ILE A 214 -8.94 14.13 -9.68
CA ILE A 214 -8.57 13.44 -8.43
C ILE A 214 -7.98 14.44 -7.43
N ILE A 215 -7.07 15.31 -7.89
CA ILE A 215 -6.44 16.33 -7.04
C ILE A 215 -7.48 17.35 -6.55
N SER A 216 -8.34 17.85 -7.44
CA SER A 216 -9.39 18.80 -7.06
C SER A 216 -10.37 18.19 -6.06
N SER A 217 -10.77 16.93 -6.27
CA SER A 217 -11.66 16.20 -5.36
C SER A 217 -11.03 16.00 -3.98
N TYR A 218 -9.73 15.71 -3.93
CA TYR A 218 -8.99 15.61 -2.68
C TYR A 218 -8.98 16.95 -1.93
N VAL A 219 -8.62 18.05 -2.60
CA VAL A 219 -8.56 19.40 -2.00
C VAL A 219 -9.93 19.82 -1.49
N SER A 220 -10.98 19.73 -2.31
CA SER A 220 -12.34 20.08 -1.90
C SER A 220 -12.83 19.19 -0.75
N GLY A 221 -12.56 17.89 -0.77
CA GLY A 221 -12.92 16.98 0.33
C GLY A 221 -12.24 17.33 1.66
N THR A 222 -11.03 17.88 1.63
CA THR A 222 -10.32 18.36 2.83
C THR A 222 -10.79 19.72 3.34
N GLU A 223 -11.35 20.58 2.48
CA GLU A 223 -11.89 21.90 2.87
C GLU A 223 -13.23 21.82 3.62
N TYR A 224 -13.95 20.70 3.51
CA TYR A 224 -15.20 20.45 4.26
C TYR A 224 -15.00 19.71 5.60
N LEU A 225 -13.77 19.36 5.98
CA LEU A 225 -13.46 18.91 7.34
C LEU A 225 -13.42 20.15 8.25
N PRO A 226 -14.31 20.27 9.26
CA PRO A 226 -14.31 21.44 10.12
C PRO A 226 -12.95 21.54 10.79
N SER A 227 -12.36 22.72 10.66
CA SER A 227 -11.21 23.20 11.42
C SER A 227 -11.58 23.24 12.90
N GLY A 228 -11.55 22.08 13.57
CA GLY A 228 -11.92 22.00 14.97
C GLY A 228 -12.13 20.57 15.46
N ALA A 229 -11.05 19.97 15.94
CA ALA A 229 -11.10 19.22 17.19
C ALA A 229 -9.75 19.41 17.92
N PRO A 230 -9.77 19.54 19.25
CA PRO A 230 -8.63 19.97 20.07
C PRO A 230 -7.41 19.03 20.03
#